data_AF-A0A1J0LRM0-F1
#
_entry.id   AF-A0A1J0LRM0-F1
#
_cell.length_a   1.000
_cell.length_b   1.000
_cell.length_c   1.000
_cell.angle_alpha   90.00
_cell.angle_beta   90.00
_cell.angle_gamma   90.00
#
_symmetry.space_group_name_H-M   'P 1'
#
loop_
_entity.id
_entity.type
_entity.pdbx_description
1 polymer ?
#
loop_
_entity_poly.entity_id
_entity_poly.type
_entity_poly.pdbx_seq_one_letter_code
_entity_poly.pdbx_strand_id
1 'polypeptide(L)'
;MTNMQLPKIIGRFMFDSITTSFSYKGNKMFSAVYRNPKNGIKMTIFTFFDEQLDKQTFGIKVKGSTIRGVQSFDRVIEVANTIVEENDSFLADDE
;
A
#
# COMPACT_ATOMS: atom_id res chain seq x y z
N MET A 1 16.91 -6.36 -13.14
CA MET A 1 15.75 -6.37 -12.23
C MET A 1 15.94 -5.24 -11.25
N THR A 2 15.06 -4.23 -11.27
CA THR A 2 15.11 -3.14 -10.29
C THR A 2 14.66 -3.71 -8.95
N ASN A 3 15.54 -3.72 -7.95
CA ASN A 3 15.15 -4.10 -6.59
C ASN A 3 14.16 -3.05 -6.09
N MET A 4 12.90 -3.45 -5.93
CA MET A 4 11.88 -2.57 -5.38
C MET A 4 12.19 -2.31 -3.91
N GLN A 5 12.60 -1.08 -3.59
CA GLN A 5 12.82 -0.66 -2.21
C GLN A 5 11.53 -0.07 -1.66
N LEU A 6 10.99 -0.71 -0.63
CA LEU A 6 9.85 -0.18 0.11
C LEU A 6 10.32 1.02 0.96
N PRO A 7 9.62 2.17 0.89
CA PRO A 7 9.96 3.29 1.75
C PRO A 7 9.79 2.90 3.21
N LYS A 8 10.66 3.41 4.08
CA LYS A 8 10.55 3.15 5.52
C LYS A 8 9.39 3.92 6.16
N ILE A 9 8.92 4.99 5.52
CA ILE A 9 7.89 5.91 6.02
C ILE A 9 7.05 6.37 4.83
N ILE A 10 5.73 6.46 5.02
CA ILE A 10 4.78 7.09 4.08
C ILE A 10 3.90 8.04 4.89
N GLY A 11 4.01 9.34 4.65
CA GLY A 11 3.34 10.36 5.46
C GLY A 11 3.53 10.12 6.97
N ARG A 12 2.41 9.96 7.70
CA ARG A 12 2.39 9.67 9.15
C ARG A 12 2.49 8.17 9.50
N PHE A 13 2.68 7.29 8.52
CA PHE A 13 2.79 5.85 8.75
C PHE A 13 4.25 5.38 8.67
N MET A 14 4.63 4.49 9.57
CA MET A 14 5.94 3.84 9.58
C MET A 14 5.82 2.42 9.04
N PHE A 15 6.86 1.97 8.35
CA PHE A 15 6.95 0.58 7.89
C PHE A 15 6.90 -0.38 9.10
N ASP A 16 6.00 -1.35 9.04
CA ASP A 16 5.79 -2.38 10.07
C ASP A 16 6.43 -3.70 9.61
N SER A 17 5.95 -4.26 8.50
CA SER A 17 6.43 -5.57 8.01
C SER A 17 6.04 -5.86 6.56
N ILE A 18 6.63 -6.91 5.98
CA ILE A 18 6.15 -7.56 4.76
C ILE A 18 5.29 -8.76 5.18
N THR A 19 4.06 -8.85 4.68
CA THR A 19 3.12 -9.91 5.11
C THR A 19 3.14 -11.13 4.19
N THR A 20 3.39 -10.96 2.90
CA THR A 20 3.42 -12.09 1.96
C THR A 20 4.34 -11.79 0.80
N SER A 21 5.06 -12.82 0.33
CA SER A 21 5.69 -12.82 -0.99
C SER A 21 5.41 -14.14 -1.70
N PHE A 22 4.62 -14.12 -2.77
CA PHE A 22 4.37 -15.30 -3.61
C PHE A 22 4.54 -14.94 -5.08
N SER A 23 4.60 -15.93 -5.96
CA SER A 23 4.71 -15.69 -7.41
C SER A 23 3.41 -16.09 -8.09
N TYR A 24 2.89 -15.24 -8.99
CA TYR A 24 1.70 -15.53 -9.80
C TYR A 24 1.93 -15.08 -11.24
N LYS A 25 1.69 -15.99 -12.21
CA LYS A 25 1.97 -15.76 -13.64
C LYS A 25 3.37 -15.15 -13.88
N GLY A 26 4.39 -15.68 -13.22
CA GLY A 26 5.77 -15.19 -13.32
C GLY A 26 6.07 -13.87 -12.61
N ASN A 27 5.07 -13.22 -12.00
CA ASN A 27 5.23 -11.94 -11.29
C ASN A 27 5.33 -12.18 -9.79
N LYS A 28 6.33 -11.58 -9.13
CA LYS A 28 6.47 -11.63 -7.67
C LYS A 28 5.47 -10.67 -7.04
N MET A 29 4.51 -11.23 -6.34
CA MET A 29 3.52 -10.50 -5.57
C MET A 29 4.06 -10.24 -4.16
N PHE A 30 3.80 -9.05 -3.62
CA PHE A 30 4.11 -8.71 -2.24
C PHE A 30 3.02 -7.87 -1.58
N SER A 31 3.06 -7.83 -0.25
CA SER A 31 2.30 -6.89 0.57
C SER A 31 3.18 -6.33 1.68
N ALA A 32 3.14 -5.01 1.85
CA ALA A 32 3.84 -4.26 2.86
C ALA A 32 2.83 -3.54 3.75
N VAL A 33 2.97 -3.70 5.06
CA VAL A 33 2.14 -3.07 6.07
C VAL A 33 2.89 -1.88 6.65
N TYR A 34 2.19 -0.78 6.73
CA TYR A 34 2.59 0.43 7.41
C TYR A 34 1.60 0.70 8.55
N ARG A 35 2.09 1.24 9.65
CA ARG A 35 1.29 1.54 10.84
C ARG A 35 1.43 3.00 11.24
N ASN A 36 0.31 3.64 11.54
CA ASN A 36 0.31 4.96 12.17
C ASN A 36 0.73 4.79 13.65
N PRO A 37 1.83 5.41 14.11
CA PRO A 37 2.30 5.26 15.48
C PRO A 37 1.35 5.88 16.52
N LYS A 38 0.47 6.80 16.12
CA LYS A 38 -0.42 7.50 17.06
C LYS A 38 -1.62 6.65 17.47
N ASN A 39 -2.30 6.02 16.51
CA ASN A 39 -3.56 5.30 16.73
C ASN A 39 -3.54 3.84 16.26
N GLY A 40 -2.40 3.35 15.77
CA GLY A 40 -2.21 1.94 15.40
C GLY A 40 -2.90 1.50 14.10
N ILE A 41 -3.55 2.41 13.37
CA ILE A 41 -4.20 2.11 12.09
C ILE A 41 -3.18 1.55 11.11
N LYS A 42 -3.60 0.54 10.34
CA LYS A 42 -2.78 -0.11 9.33
C LYS A 42 -3.15 0.35 7.93
N MET A 43 -2.13 0.69 7.16
CA MET A 43 -2.19 0.85 5.72
C MET A 43 -1.41 -0.29 5.08
N THR A 44 -1.98 -0.96 4.10
CA THR A 44 -1.31 -2.02 3.35
C THR A 44 -1.13 -1.60 1.91
N ILE A 45 0.11 -1.58 1.44
CA ILE A 45 0.43 -1.49 0.02
C ILE A 45 0.68 -2.91 -0.47
N PHE A 46 0.05 -3.29 -1.56
CA PHE A 46 0.16 -4.64 -2.10
C PHE A 46 0.19 -4.61 -3.61
N THR A 47 0.71 -5.67 -4.20
CA THR A 47 0.56 -5.93 -5.62
C THR A 47 -0.54 -6.93 -5.87
N PHE A 48 -1.19 -6.82 -7.01
CA PHE A 48 -2.10 -7.84 -7.51
C PHE A 48 -1.96 -7.92 -9.03
N PHE A 49 -2.32 -9.08 -9.59
CA PHE A 49 -2.36 -9.26 -11.03
C PHE A 49 -3.73 -8.84 -11.56
N ASP A 50 -3.75 -7.84 -12.43
CA ASP A 50 -4.96 -7.40 -13.11
C ASP A 50 -5.15 -8.25 -14.37
N GLU A 51 -6.17 -9.11 -14.38
CA GLU A 51 -6.45 -10.00 -15.51
C GLU A 51 -7.00 -9.29 -16.74
N GLN A 52 -7.63 -8.13 -16.58
CA GLN A 52 -8.13 -7.35 -17.71
C GLN A 52 -6.99 -6.65 -18.45
N LEU A 53 -5.97 -6.22 -17.70
CA LEU A 53 -4.79 -5.55 -18.24
C LEU A 53 -3.61 -6.49 -18.50
N ASP A 54 -3.76 -7.77 -18.15
CA ASP A 54 -2.74 -8.83 -18.17
C ASP A 54 -1.39 -8.38 -17.59
N LYS A 55 -1.41 -7.66 -16.47
CA LYS A 55 -0.21 -7.09 -15.85
C LYS A 55 -0.29 -7.01 -14.34
N GLN A 56 0.88 -7.02 -13.70
CA GLN A 56 0.99 -6.68 -12.28
C GLN A 56 0.68 -5.20 -12.07
N THR A 57 -0.18 -4.92 -11.08
CA THR A 57 -0.50 -3.57 -10.62
C THR A 57 -0.40 -3.51 -9.09
N PHE A 58 -0.62 -2.33 -8.53
CA PHE A 58 -0.53 -2.03 -7.11
C PHE A 58 -1.89 -1.62 -6.56
N GLY A 59 -2.04 -1.78 -5.25
CA GLY A 59 -3.22 -1.37 -4.52
C GLY A 59 -2.87 -0.92 -3.10
N ILE A 60 -3.83 -0.22 -2.50
CA ILE A 60 -3.76 0.31 -1.14
C ILE A 60 -5.00 -0.14 -0.40
N LYS A 61 -4.83 -0.60 0.84
CA LYS A 61 -5.92 -0.92 1.76
C LYS A 61 -5.76 -0.16 3.07
N VAL A 62 -6.79 0.56 3.50
CA VAL A 62 -6.85 1.31 4.77
C VAL A 62 -8.26 1.19 5.35
N LYS A 63 -8.40 0.85 6.64
CA LYS A 63 -9.70 0.71 7.36
C LYS A 63 -10.81 -0.02 6.56
N GLY A 64 -10.48 -1.08 5.82
CA GLY A 64 -11.46 -1.86 5.03
C GLY A 64 -11.72 -1.32 3.62
N SER A 65 -11.43 -0.05 3.35
CA SER A 65 -11.43 0.54 2.01
C SER A 65 -10.23 0.07 1.20
N THR A 66 -10.43 -0.18 -0.10
CA THR A 66 -9.39 -0.68 -0.99
C THR A 66 -9.38 0.07 -2.31
N ILE A 67 -8.22 0.57 -2.72
CA ILE A 67 -7.94 1.11 -4.05
C ILE A 67 -7.08 0.09 -4.81
N ARG A 68 -7.41 -0.19 -6.06
CA ARG A 68 -6.74 -1.15 -6.95
C ARG A 68 -6.46 -0.52 -8.31
N GLY A 69 -5.59 -1.16 -9.10
CA GLY A 69 -5.30 -0.80 -10.49
C GLY A 69 -4.21 0.27 -10.65
N VAL A 70 -3.44 0.57 -9.59
CA VAL A 70 -2.38 1.59 -9.66
C VAL A 70 -1.20 1.02 -10.45
N GLN A 71 -0.74 1.70 -11.50
CA GLN A 71 0.14 1.08 -12.50
C GLN A 71 1.62 1.01 -12.12
N SER A 72 2.07 1.80 -11.13
CA SER A 72 3.47 1.83 -10.73
C SER A 72 3.61 1.93 -9.22
N PHE A 73 4.80 1.57 -8.73
CA PHE A 73 5.14 1.69 -7.33
C PHE A 73 5.15 3.15 -6.88
N ASP A 74 5.83 4.03 -7.62
CA ASP A 74 5.89 5.46 -7.28
C ASP A 74 4.48 6.07 -7.21
N ARG A 75 3.60 5.70 -8.16
CA ARG A 75 2.22 6.19 -8.15
C ARG A 75 1.43 5.66 -6.96
N VAL A 76 1.67 4.42 -6.50
CA VAL A 76 0.98 3.91 -5.31
C VAL A 76 1.47 4.61 -4.04
N ILE A 77 2.73 5.03 -3.99
CA ILE A 77 3.24 5.86 -2.89
C ILE A 77 2.59 7.25 -2.90
N GLU A 78 2.46 7.87 -4.08
CA GLU A 78 1.75 9.14 -4.22
C GLU A 78 0.29 9.05 -3.75
N VAL A 79 -0.44 8.03 -4.22
CA VAL A 79 -1.84 7.82 -3.79
C VAL A 79 -1.91 7.59 -2.28
N ALA A 80 -0.94 6.87 -1.70
CA ALA A 80 -0.88 6.67 -0.25
C ALA A 80 -0.69 8.00 0.51
N ASN A 81 0.18 8.88 0.03
CA ASN A 81 0.35 10.21 0.62
C ASN A 81 -0.91 11.07 0.46
N THR A 82 -1.54 11.08 -0.72
CA THR A 82 -2.80 11.81 -0.95
C THR A 82 -3.92 11.32 -0.03
N ILE A 83 -4.07 10.00 0.18
CA ILE A 83 -5.06 9.47 1.14
C ILE A 83 -4.81 10.05 2.54
N VAL A 84 -3.55 10.10 2.98
CA VAL A 84 -3.17 10.63 4.30
C VAL A 84 -3.43 12.12 4.41
N GLU A 85 -3.19 12.89 3.35
CA GLU A 85 -3.41 14.34 3.31
C GLU A 85 -4.90 14.71 3.26
N GLU A 86 -5.68 14.04 2.42
CA GLU A 86 -7.10 14.37 2.22
C GLU A 86 -8.00 13.87 3.35
N ASN A 87 -7.52 12.91 4.14
CA ASN A 87 -8.34 12.25 5.15
C ASN A 87 -7.65 12.27 6.52
N ASP A 88 -7.49 13.47 7.07
CA ASP A 88 -7.10 13.64 8.48
C ASP A 88 -8.05 12.86 9.43
N SER A 89 -9.30 12.59 9.02
CA SER A 89 -10.27 11.74 9.74
C SER A 89 -9.96 10.24 9.71
N PHE A 90 -9.18 9.73 8.74
CA PHE A 90 -8.62 8.38 8.85
C PHE A 90 -7.53 8.30 9.93
N LEU A 91 -7.14 9.44 10.52
CA LEU A 91 -6.04 9.59 11.48
C LEU A 91 -6.50 10.02 12.88
N ALA A 92 -7.79 10.32 13.05
CA ALA A 92 -8.39 10.59 14.35
C ALA A 92 -9.02 9.30 14.91
N ASP A 93 -8.82 9.08 16.22
CA ASP A 93 -9.67 8.15 16.97
C ASP A 93 -11.10 8.71 16.94
N ASP A 94 -12.09 7.82 16.79
CA ASP A 94 -13.47 8.18 17.11
C ASP A 94 -13.47 8.49 18.62
N GLU A 95 -13.59 9.77 18.98
CA GLU A 95 -13.98 10.17 20.34
C GLU A 95 -15.36 9.58 20.69
#